data_AF-A0A957FH12-F1
#
_entry.id   AF-A0A957FH12-F1
#
_cell.length_a   1.000
_cell.length_b   1.000
_cell.length_c   1.000
_cell.angle_alpha   90.00
_cell.angle_beta   90.00
_cell.angle_gamma   90.00
#
_symmetry.space_group_name_H-M   'P 1'
#
loop_
_entity.id
_entity.type
_entity.pdbx_description
1 polymer ?
#
loop_
_entity_poly.entity_id
_entity_poly.type
_entity_poly.pdbx_seq_one_letter_code
_entity_poly.pdbx_strand_id
1 'polypeptide(L)'
;MEPILAFGLEVTKWLQGTFPQLVGFFKLMSALGEENFYLVVLPLIYWCLDKKLGKNLVYIFLLADGINVLGKHAFRGPRPYWLDPSVGLSESGGYGVPSGHTQLTTVIYGFLAVWYKQGWLILLAVFMIVAMGLSRIYLGVHFVHDVAAGLLIGLVILTGFFVWRHYSGSRFSKLILGRKLFWAVMVPLVLAVVYVIVRLIIGAPNTAVAWAAYIPDAELNGLEGMATAFGTLLGLGIGINLEASRTRFMVDGPIWQRALRYLLGLAVTVAIYA
;
A
#
# COMPACT_ATOMS: atom_id res chain seq x y z
N MET A 1 10.77 -19.81 -17.80
CA MET A 1 10.48 -18.57 -17.02
C MET A 1 11.04 -17.32 -17.70
N GLU A 2 11.88 -17.45 -18.74
CA GLU A 2 12.50 -16.36 -19.52
C GLU A 2 11.56 -15.46 -20.36
N PRO A 3 10.51 -15.96 -21.07
CA PRO A 3 9.84 -15.13 -22.08
C PRO A 3 9.05 -13.94 -21.51
N ILE A 4 8.41 -14.11 -20.36
CA ILE A 4 7.63 -13.04 -19.72
C ILE A 4 8.51 -11.93 -19.15
N LEU A 5 9.71 -12.29 -18.67
CA LEU A 5 10.69 -11.35 -18.14
C LEU A 5 11.38 -10.61 -19.29
N ALA A 6 11.77 -11.31 -20.36
CA ALA A 6 12.32 -10.71 -21.57
C ALA A 6 11.35 -9.71 -22.21
N PHE A 7 10.09 -10.13 -22.41
CA PHE A 7 9.03 -9.23 -22.89
C PHE A 7 8.87 -8.01 -21.97
N GLY A 8 8.88 -8.22 -20.66
CA GLY A 8 8.79 -7.14 -19.69
C GLY A 8 9.94 -6.13 -19.79
N LEU A 9 11.17 -6.60 -19.99
CA LEU A 9 12.33 -5.73 -20.22
C LEU A 9 12.22 -4.96 -21.54
N GLU A 10 11.79 -5.61 -22.61
CA GLU A 10 11.56 -4.97 -23.91
C GLU A 10 10.52 -3.85 -23.81
N VAL A 11 9.40 -4.07 -23.08
CA VAL A 11 8.39 -3.04 -22.85
C VAL A 11 8.98 -1.86 -22.09
N THR A 12 9.76 -2.09 -21.03
CA THR A 12 10.41 -1.00 -20.28
C THR A 12 11.39 -0.22 -21.17
N LYS A 13 12.26 -0.91 -21.92
CA LYS A 13 13.21 -0.27 -22.85
C LYS A 13 12.49 0.54 -23.93
N TRP A 14 11.43 -0.01 -24.49
CA TRP A 14 10.61 0.67 -25.50
C TRP A 14 9.95 1.92 -24.94
N LEU A 15 9.38 1.86 -23.72
CA LEU A 15 8.78 3.02 -23.06
C LEU A 15 9.81 4.13 -22.82
N GLN A 16 10.98 3.78 -22.28
CA GLN A 16 12.05 4.73 -21.98
C GLN A 16 12.64 5.35 -23.25
N GLY A 17 12.85 4.54 -24.31
CA GLY A 17 13.40 5.02 -25.57
C GLY A 17 12.42 5.85 -26.40
N THR A 18 11.12 5.53 -26.34
CA THR A 18 10.08 6.24 -27.10
C THR A 18 9.65 7.54 -26.42
N PHE A 19 9.62 7.57 -25.08
CA PHE A 19 9.12 8.71 -24.31
C PHE A 19 10.10 9.26 -23.26
N PRO A 20 11.39 9.52 -23.61
CA PRO A 20 12.41 9.97 -22.65
C PRO A 20 12.03 11.28 -21.94
N GLN A 21 11.22 12.12 -22.55
CA GLN A 21 10.70 13.37 -21.97
C GLN A 21 9.78 13.16 -20.77
N LEU A 22 9.22 11.96 -20.57
CA LEU A 22 8.25 11.68 -19.50
C LEU A 22 8.89 11.24 -18.17
N VAL A 23 10.22 11.15 -18.08
CA VAL A 23 10.92 10.74 -16.83
C VAL A 23 10.45 11.55 -15.63
N GLY A 24 10.38 12.89 -15.74
CA GLY A 24 9.97 13.76 -14.64
C GLY A 24 8.52 13.50 -14.18
N PHE A 25 7.61 13.33 -15.14
CA PHE A 25 6.22 12.98 -14.85
C PHE A 25 6.11 11.63 -14.14
N PHE A 26 6.81 10.59 -14.62
CA PHE A 26 6.74 9.28 -14.00
C PHE A 26 7.44 9.22 -12.63
N LYS A 27 8.50 10.00 -12.41
CA LYS A 27 9.07 10.20 -11.06
C LYS A 27 8.07 10.87 -10.11
N LEU A 28 7.37 11.91 -10.56
CA LEU A 28 6.30 12.55 -9.77
C LEU A 28 5.19 11.55 -9.43
N MET A 29 4.70 10.81 -10.44
CA MET A 29 3.68 9.78 -10.22
C MET A 29 4.15 8.75 -9.20
N SER A 30 5.40 8.29 -9.28
CA SER A 30 5.96 7.36 -8.30
C SER A 30 6.01 7.96 -6.89
N ALA A 31 6.40 9.23 -6.76
CA ALA A 31 6.46 9.91 -5.46
C ALA A 31 5.08 9.98 -4.76
N LEU A 32 3.99 10.11 -5.52
CA LEU A 32 2.62 10.03 -4.98
C LEU A 32 2.24 8.63 -4.49
N GLY A 33 3.02 7.60 -4.84
CA GLY A 33 2.82 6.22 -4.43
C GLY A 33 3.73 5.80 -3.26
N GLU A 34 4.60 6.69 -2.78
CA GLU A 34 5.51 6.41 -1.68
C GLU A 34 4.79 6.43 -0.32
N GLU A 35 5.31 5.65 0.62
CA GLU A 35 4.79 5.60 1.99
C GLU A 35 4.81 6.98 2.65
N ASN A 36 5.88 7.76 2.45
CA ASN A 36 6.02 9.13 2.97
C ASN A 36 4.86 10.04 2.54
N PHE A 37 4.38 9.91 1.30
CA PHE A 37 3.23 10.66 0.82
C PHE A 37 1.97 10.29 1.62
N TYR A 38 1.73 9.00 1.86
CA TYR A 38 0.59 8.53 2.65
C TYR A 38 0.71 8.87 4.14
N LEU A 39 1.91 8.87 4.72
CA LEU A 39 2.18 9.31 6.09
C LEU A 39 1.87 10.79 6.31
N VAL A 40 1.94 11.61 5.26
CA VAL A 40 1.52 13.02 5.30
C VAL A 40 0.01 13.14 5.08
N VAL A 41 -0.52 12.51 4.03
CA VAL A 41 -1.91 12.74 3.57
C VAL A 41 -2.95 12.05 4.46
N LEU A 42 -2.73 10.81 4.90
CA LEU A 42 -3.74 10.07 5.67
C LEU A 42 -3.99 10.69 7.05
N PRO A 43 -2.96 11.11 7.83
CA PRO A 43 -3.19 11.84 9.07
C PRO A 43 -3.84 13.20 8.86
N LEU A 44 -3.52 13.90 7.76
CA LEU A 44 -4.19 15.17 7.42
C LEU A 44 -5.70 14.97 7.28
N ILE A 45 -6.11 13.94 6.55
CA ILE A 45 -7.53 13.62 6.37
C ILE A 45 -8.16 13.25 7.72
N TYR A 46 -7.50 12.38 8.49
CA TYR A 46 -8.05 11.85 9.74
C TYR A 46 -8.14 12.90 10.87
N TRP A 47 -7.12 13.73 11.05
CA TRP A 47 -7.03 14.71 12.13
C TRP A 47 -7.73 16.04 11.81
N CYS A 48 -7.84 16.41 10.53
CA CYS A 48 -8.17 17.78 10.14
C CYS A 48 -9.31 17.95 9.13
N LEU A 49 -9.70 16.92 8.36
CA LEU A 49 -10.69 17.07 7.29
C LEU A 49 -11.96 16.29 7.56
N ASP A 50 -11.89 14.96 7.51
CA ASP A 50 -13.02 14.06 7.75
C ASP A 50 -12.51 12.82 8.46
N LYS A 51 -12.81 12.76 9.76
CA LYS A 51 -12.42 11.66 10.64
C LYS A 51 -12.97 10.31 10.19
N LYS A 52 -14.20 10.29 9.67
CA LYS A 52 -14.84 9.05 9.21
C LYS A 52 -14.15 8.56 7.94
N LEU A 53 -13.90 9.44 6.98
CA LEU A 53 -13.14 9.13 5.78
C LEU A 53 -11.73 8.66 6.13
N GLY A 54 -10.96 9.47 6.87
CA GLY A 54 -9.57 9.20 7.21
C GLY A 54 -9.41 7.86 7.93
N LYS A 55 -10.30 7.54 8.87
CA LYS A 55 -10.32 6.23 9.53
C LYS A 55 -10.47 5.07 8.53
N ASN A 56 -11.41 5.16 7.59
CA ASN A 56 -11.64 4.07 6.63
C ASN A 56 -10.49 3.96 5.63
N LEU A 57 -9.92 5.09 5.19
CA LEU A 57 -8.73 5.11 4.32
C LEU A 57 -7.52 4.48 5.00
N VAL A 58 -7.24 4.82 6.27
CA VAL A 58 -6.13 4.22 7.02
C VAL A 58 -6.33 2.71 7.17
N TYR A 59 -7.54 2.24 7.52
CA TYR A 59 -7.79 0.80 7.64
C TYR A 59 -7.59 0.04 6.33
N ILE A 60 -8.17 0.53 5.24
CA ILE A 60 -8.06 -0.17 3.95
C ILE A 60 -6.63 -0.08 3.39
N PHE A 61 -5.92 1.02 3.63
CA PHE A 61 -4.51 1.19 3.29
C PHE A 61 -3.65 0.14 3.98
N LEU A 62 -3.72 0.03 5.30
CA LEU A 62 -2.90 -0.91 6.08
C LEU A 62 -3.26 -2.37 5.80
N LEU A 63 -4.54 -2.67 5.57
CA LEU A 63 -4.96 -3.99 5.13
C LEU A 63 -4.35 -4.33 3.76
N ALA A 64 -4.35 -3.38 2.84
CA ALA A 64 -3.76 -3.57 1.53
C ALA A 64 -2.24 -3.73 1.61
N ASP A 65 -1.57 -2.91 2.40
CA ASP A 65 -0.13 -3.02 2.64
C ASP A 65 0.26 -4.39 3.20
N GLY A 66 -0.43 -4.87 4.23
CA GLY A 66 -0.22 -6.19 4.79
C GLY A 66 -0.44 -7.34 3.79
N ILE A 67 -1.46 -7.24 2.94
CA ILE A 67 -1.68 -8.21 1.85
C ILE A 67 -0.58 -8.11 0.78
N ASN A 68 -0.04 -6.93 0.52
CA ASN A 68 1.07 -6.74 -0.43
C ASN A 68 2.34 -7.43 0.07
N VAL A 69 2.69 -7.26 1.36
CA VAL A 69 3.82 -7.95 1.99
C VAL A 69 3.67 -9.46 1.86
N LEU A 70 2.49 -10.00 2.17
CA LEU A 70 2.21 -11.42 1.99
C LEU A 70 2.41 -11.85 0.52
N GLY A 71 1.87 -11.10 -0.43
CA GLY A 71 2.04 -11.35 -1.86
C GLY A 71 3.51 -11.36 -2.29
N LYS A 72 4.30 -10.38 -1.84
CA LYS A 72 5.74 -10.28 -2.14
C LYS A 72 6.51 -11.52 -1.73
N HIS A 73 6.28 -12.01 -0.52
CA HIS A 73 6.95 -13.22 -0.04
C HIS A 73 6.37 -14.52 -0.59
N ALA A 74 5.13 -14.49 -1.10
CA ALA A 74 4.51 -15.62 -1.78
C ALA A 74 5.05 -15.79 -3.21
N PHE A 75 5.17 -14.71 -3.98
CA PHE A 75 5.55 -14.79 -5.39
C PHE A 75 7.06 -14.65 -5.63
N ARG A 76 7.78 -13.87 -4.80
CA ARG A 76 9.24 -13.69 -4.86
C ARG A 76 9.79 -13.36 -6.26
N GLY A 77 9.03 -12.59 -7.05
CA GLY A 77 9.42 -12.22 -8.40
C GLY A 77 10.61 -11.25 -8.43
N PRO A 78 11.53 -11.36 -9.41
CA PRO A 78 12.61 -10.40 -9.59
C PRO A 78 12.09 -9.04 -10.06
N ARG A 79 12.96 -8.03 -10.02
CA ARG A 79 12.68 -6.71 -10.62
C ARG A 79 13.41 -6.53 -11.95
N PRO A 80 12.92 -5.67 -12.86
CA PRO A 80 13.60 -5.42 -14.13
C PRO A 80 15.05 -4.98 -13.96
N TYR A 81 15.34 -4.03 -13.06
CA TYR A 81 16.70 -3.55 -12.80
C TYR A 81 17.64 -4.58 -12.14
N TRP A 82 17.11 -5.69 -11.60
CA TRP A 82 17.93 -6.81 -11.11
C TRP A 82 18.42 -7.70 -12.26
N LEU A 83 17.70 -7.70 -13.39
CA LEU A 83 18.07 -8.48 -14.58
C LEU A 83 18.87 -7.63 -15.56
N ASP A 84 18.51 -6.34 -15.70
CA ASP A 84 19.20 -5.38 -16.54
C ASP A 84 19.28 -4.02 -15.83
N PRO A 85 20.42 -3.68 -15.21
CA PRO A 85 20.58 -2.40 -14.52
C PRO A 85 20.36 -1.18 -15.42
N SER A 86 20.48 -1.30 -16.75
CA SER A 86 20.32 -0.16 -17.67
C SER A 86 18.90 0.41 -17.68
N VAL A 87 17.89 -0.37 -17.25
CA VAL A 87 16.50 0.10 -17.20
C VAL A 87 16.13 0.73 -15.86
N GLY A 88 16.99 0.65 -14.85
CA GLY A 88 16.71 1.15 -13.48
C GLY A 88 16.82 2.67 -13.37
N LEU A 89 15.73 3.39 -13.60
CA LEU A 89 15.66 4.85 -13.39
C LEU A 89 15.28 5.24 -11.95
N SER A 90 14.96 4.24 -11.13
CA SER A 90 14.64 4.33 -9.70
C SER A 90 14.91 2.97 -9.05
N GLU A 91 14.97 2.94 -7.73
CA GLU A 91 15.15 1.73 -6.94
C GLU A 91 13.95 1.50 -6.03
N SER A 92 13.70 0.24 -5.66
CA SER A 92 12.61 -0.09 -4.75
C SER A 92 12.95 -1.35 -3.95
N GLY A 93 12.77 -1.28 -2.63
CA GLY A 93 13.01 -2.40 -1.74
C GLY A 93 12.07 -3.59 -1.97
N GLY A 94 12.57 -4.78 -1.66
CA GLY A 94 11.79 -6.02 -1.68
C GLY A 94 11.53 -6.62 -3.07
N TYR A 95 10.83 -7.76 -3.10
CA TYR A 95 10.45 -8.45 -4.34
C TYR A 95 9.52 -7.63 -5.26
N GLY A 96 9.49 -7.98 -6.55
CA GLY A 96 8.72 -7.28 -7.59
C GLY A 96 7.21 -7.54 -7.55
N VAL A 97 6.78 -8.81 -7.42
CA VAL A 97 5.37 -9.19 -7.53
C VAL A 97 4.72 -9.28 -6.14
N PRO A 98 3.55 -8.66 -5.88
CA PRO A 98 2.83 -7.70 -6.73
C PRO A 98 3.28 -6.25 -6.50
N SER A 99 3.00 -5.35 -7.45
CA SER A 99 3.37 -3.94 -7.31
C SER A 99 2.57 -3.24 -6.20
N GLY A 100 3.24 -2.89 -5.10
CA GLY A 100 2.64 -2.18 -3.97
C GLY A 100 2.11 -0.80 -4.33
N HIS A 101 2.85 -0.03 -5.15
CA HIS A 101 2.39 1.30 -5.60
C HIS A 101 1.08 1.21 -6.39
N THR A 102 0.98 0.28 -7.34
CA THR A 102 -0.26 0.08 -8.12
C THR A 102 -1.39 -0.42 -7.23
N GLN A 103 -1.12 -1.36 -6.32
CA GLN A 103 -2.12 -1.90 -5.39
C GLN A 103 -2.68 -0.83 -4.46
N LEU A 104 -1.83 -0.07 -3.78
CA LEU A 104 -2.23 0.98 -2.85
C LEU A 104 -2.94 2.13 -3.58
N THR A 105 -2.46 2.53 -4.76
CA THR A 105 -3.13 3.56 -5.59
C THR A 105 -4.52 3.11 -6.00
N THR A 106 -4.67 1.84 -6.41
CA THR A 106 -5.98 1.24 -6.75
C THR A 106 -6.93 1.30 -5.56
N VAL A 107 -6.44 0.93 -4.38
CA VAL A 107 -7.24 0.94 -3.16
C VAL A 107 -7.63 2.36 -2.76
N ILE A 108 -6.70 3.30 -2.72
CA ILE A 108 -6.96 4.67 -2.24
C ILE A 108 -7.85 5.46 -3.20
N TYR A 109 -7.46 5.54 -4.48
CA TYR A 109 -8.23 6.33 -5.44
C TYR A 109 -9.55 5.65 -5.82
N GLY A 110 -9.55 4.32 -5.93
CA GLY A 110 -10.78 3.56 -6.10
C GLY A 110 -11.73 3.72 -4.91
N PHE A 111 -11.20 3.74 -3.68
CA PHE A 111 -11.99 4.03 -2.48
C PHE A 111 -12.64 5.41 -2.57
N LEU A 112 -11.87 6.45 -2.89
CA LEU A 112 -12.41 7.82 -2.99
C LEU A 112 -13.51 7.93 -4.04
N ALA A 113 -13.32 7.29 -5.20
CA ALA A 113 -14.31 7.25 -6.27
C ALA A 113 -15.64 6.62 -5.81
N VAL A 114 -15.58 5.46 -5.14
CA VAL A 114 -16.77 4.75 -4.63
C VAL A 114 -17.39 5.46 -3.42
N TRP A 115 -16.57 6.06 -2.57
CA TRP A 115 -17.00 6.73 -1.34
C TRP A 115 -17.86 7.96 -1.63
N TYR A 116 -17.38 8.82 -2.53
CA TYR A 116 -18.04 10.07 -2.87
C TYR A 116 -19.04 9.94 -4.02
N LYS A 117 -18.93 8.90 -4.85
CA LYS A 117 -19.83 8.61 -5.97
C LYS A 117 -19.92 9.76 -6.99
N GLN A 118 -18.83 10.49 -7.20
CA GLN A 118 -18.76 11.58 -8.18
C GLN A 118 -18.05 11.09 -9.45
N GLY A 119 -18.64 11.35 -10.62
CA GLY A 119 -18.12 10.84 -11.90
C GLY A 119 -16.68 11.26 -12.18
N TRP A 120 -16.30 12.51 -11.86
CA TRP A 120 -14.94 12.99 -12.05
C TRP A 120 -13.91 12.27 -11.16
N LEU A 121 -14.30 11.77 -9.97
CA LEU A 121 -13.42 10.98 -9.12
C LEU A 121 -13.17 9.58 -9.70
N ILE A 122 -14.11 9.04 -10.49
CA ILE A 122 -13.89 7.79 -11.23
C ILE A 122 -12.82 8.04 -12.31
N LEU A 123 -12.94 9.13 -13.07
CA LEU A 123 -11.94 9.51 -14.08
C LEU A 123 -10.57 9.74 -13.45
N LEU A 124 -10.52 10.45 -12.31
CA LEU A 124 -9.29 10.65 -11.54
C LEU A 124 -8.70 9.31 -11.08
N ALA A 125 -9.52 8.40 -10.56
CA ALA A 125 -9.04 7.10 -10.11
C ALA A 125 -8.45 6.27 -11.25
N VAL A 126 -9.15 6.19 -12.39
CA VAL A 126 -8.66 5.49 -13.58
C VAL A 126 -7.33 6.11 -14.04
N PHE A 127 -7.27 7.44 -14.15
CA PHE A 127 -6.04 8.14 -14.51
C PHE A 127 -4.89 7.81 -13.56
N MET A 128 -5.09 7.94 -12.25
CA MET A 128 -4.05 7.71 -11.25
C MET A 128 -3.57 6.27 -11.24
N ILE A 129 -4.47 5.29 -11.38
CA ILE A 129 -4.12 3.87 -11.42
C ILE A 129 -3.28 3.55 -12.66
N VAL A 130 -3.70 4.02 -13.83
CA VAL A 130 -2.99 3.78 -15.09
C VAL A 130 -1.64 4.50 -15.09
N ALA A 131 -1.61 5.78 -14.71
CA ALA A 131 -0.38 6.58 -14.66
C ALA A 131 0.61 6.02 -13.63
N MET A 132 0.14 5.53 -12.49
CA MET A 132 0.98 4.84 -11.51
C MET A 132 1.55 3.54 -12.06
N GLY A 133 0.71 2.67 -12.64
CA GLY A 133 1.18 1.41 -13.23
C GLY A 133 2.24 1.63 -14.31
N LEU A 134 2.00 2.58 -15.21
CA LEU A 134 2.96 2.97 -16.24
C LEU A 134 4.25 3.56 -15.63
N SER A 135 4.15 4.39 -14.60
CA SER A 135 5.32 4.89 -13.87
C SER A 135 6.22 3.76 -13.37
N ARG A 136 5.64 2.70 -12.78
CA ARG A 136 6.42 1.59 -12.24
C ARG A 136 7.15 0.77 -13.30
N ILE A 137 6.53 0.60 -14.48
CA ILE A 137 7.16 -0.08 -15.62
C ILE A 137 8.23 0.82 -16.24
N TYR A 138 7.91 2.10 -16.45
CA TYR A 138 8.81 3.09 -17.03
C TYR A 138 10.06 3.31 -16.19
N LEU A 139 9.94 3.32 -14.85
CA LEU A 139 11.08 3.48 -13.95
C LEU A 139 11.92 2.20 -13.79
N GLY A 140 11.54 1.09 -14.42
CA GLY A 140 12.29 -0.17 -14.42
C GLY A 140 12.24 -0.93 -13.10
N VAL A 141 11.25 -0.64 -12.25
CA VAL A 141 11.12 -1.23 -10.91
C VAL A 141 10.11 -2.36 -10.85
N HIS A 142 9.21 -2.48 -11.83
CA HIS A 142 8.22 -3.56 -11.92
C HIS A 142 7.96 -4.00 -13.36
N PHE A 143 7.66 -5.28 -13.54
CA PHE A 143 7.15 -5.80 -14.80
C PHE A 143 5.65 -5.53 -14.95
N VAL A 144 5.15 -5.67 -16.18
CA VAL A 144 3.71 -5.54 -16.51
C VAL A 144 2.85 -6.47 -15.65
N HIS A 145 3.31 -7.70 -15.41
CA HIS A 145 2.56 -8.68 -14.61
C HIS A 145 2.54 -8.34 -13.11
N ASP A 146 3.58 -7.70 -12.56
CA ASP A 146 3.58 -7.18 -11.19
C ASP A 146 2.50 -6.11 -11.01
N VAL A 147 2.39 -5.20 -11.99
CA VAL A 147 1.41 -4.11 -12.03
C VAL A 147 0.00 -4.67 -12.17
N ALA A 148 -0.20 -5.63 -13.08
CA ALA A 148 -1.49 -6.30 -13.25
C ALA A 148 -1.92 -7.04 -11.98
N ALA A 149 -1.00 -7.77 -11.33
CA ALA A 149 -1.27 -8.44 -10.06
C ALA A 149 -1.63 -7.43 -8.95
N GLY A 150 -0.89 -6.32 -8.85
CA GLY A 150 -1.19 -5.24 -7.90
C GLY A 150 -2.57 -4.62 -8.11
N LEU A 151 -2.94 -4.36 -9.38
CA LEU A 151 -4.28 -3.86 -9.74
C LEU A 151 -5.37 -4.86 -9.34
N LEU A 152 -5.24 -6.13 -9.70
CA LEU A 152 -6.23 -7.17 -9.40
C LEU A 152 -6.42 -7.35 -7.89
N ILE A 153 -5.32 -7.46 -7.13
CA ILE A 153 -5.35 -7.59 -5.67
C ILE A 153 -5.99 -6.33 -5.06
N GLY A 154 -5.62 -5.14 -5.53
CA GLY A 154 -6.21 -3.88 -5.08
C GLY A 154 -7.72 -3.81 -5.29
N LEU A 155 -8.21 -4.24 -6.47
CA LEU A 155 -9.64 -4.30 -6.78
C LEU A 155 -10.39 -5.33 -5.91
N VAL A 156 -9.78 -6.48 -5.62
CA VAL A 156 -10.35 -7.50 -4.72
C VAL A 156 -10.48 -6.94 -3.30
N ILE A 157 -9.44 -6.28 -2.78
CA ILE A 157 -9.46 -5.66 -1.45
C ILE A 157 -10.52 -4.56 -1.39
N LEU A 158 -10.57 -3.69 -2.40
CA LEU A 158 -11.54 -2.60 -2.49
C LEU A 158 -12.98 -3.13 -2.50
N THR A 159 -13.25 -4.11 -3.36
CA THR A 159 -14.57 -4.74 -3.47
C THR A 159 -14.94 -5.43 -2.16
N GLY A 160 -14.04 -6.24 -1.61
CA GLY A 160 -14.24 -6.93 -0.33
C GLY A 160 -14.53 -5.96 0.82
N PHE A 161 -13.83 -4.82 0.87
CA PHE A 161 -14.06 -3.78 1.86
C PHE A 161 -15.46 -3.18 1.75
N PHE A 162 -15.92 -2.80 0.55
CA PHE A 162 -17.25 -2.22 0.37
C PHE A 162 -18.37 -3.24 0.56
N VAL A 163 -18.17 -4.49 0.14
CA VAL A 163 -19.09 -5.62 0.42
C VAL A 163 -19.22 -5.81 1.93
N TRP A 164 -18.09 -5.94 2.65
CA TRP A 164 -18.10 -6.06 4.11
C TRP A 164 -18.79 -4.86 4.76
N ARG A 165 -18.50 -3.64 4.31
CA ARG A 165 -19.12 -2.43 4.83
C ARG A 165 -20.63 -2.40 4.61
N HIS A 166 -21.10 -2.83 3.45
CA HIS A 166 -22.53 -2.86 3.12
C HIS A 166 -23.29 -3.83 4.03
N TYR A 167 -22.80 -5.07 4.19
CA TYR A 167 -23.49 -6.11 4.96
C TYR A 167 -23.25 -6.04 6.48
N SER A 168 -22.04 -5.65 6.89
CA SER A 168 -21.57 -5.76 8.28
C SER A 168 -21.23 -4.43 8.93
N GLY A 169 -21.08 -3.34 8.16
CA GLY A 169 -20.58 -2.06 8.68
C GLY A 169 -21.46 -1.44 9.77
N SER A 170 -22.78 -1.49 9.62
CA SER A 170 -23.74 -0.97 10.61
C SER A 170 -23.77 -1.80 11.89
N ARG A 171 -23.59 -3.12 11.77
CA ARG A 171 -23.47 -4.04 12.91
C ARG A 171 -22.15 -3.80 13.64
N PHE A 172 -21.05 -3.68 12.90
CA PHE A 172 -19.72 -3.44 13.44
C PHE A 172 -19.63 -2.11 14.20
N SER A 173 -20.23 -1.04 13.67
CA SER A 173 -20.24 0.26 14.35
C SER A 173 -20.92 0.23 15.71
N LYS A 174 -21.92 -0.65 15.89
CA LYS A 174 -22.70 -0.83 17.13
C LYS A 174 -22.04 -1.79 18.13
N LEU A 175 -20.94 -2.45 17.77
CA LEU A 175 -20.23 -3.33 18.68
C LEU A 175 -19.66 -2.56 19.88
N ILE A 176 -19.70 -3.19 21.04
CA ILE A 176 -18.98 -2.72 22.23
C ILE A 176 -17.47 -2.68 21.97
N LEU A 177 -16.76 -1.83 22.70
CA LEU A 177 -15.32 -1.61 22.52
C LEU A 177 -14.52 -2.92 22.55
N GLY A 178 -14.80 -3.82 23.49
CA GLY A 178 -14.09 -5.10 23.60
C GLY A 178 -14.16 -5.95 22.32
N ARG A 179 -15.30 -5.99 21.64
CA ARG A 179 -15.45 -6.71 20.36
C ARG A 179 -14.74 -6.00 19.21
N LYS A 180 -14.69 -4.66 19.20
CA LYS A 180 -13.94 -3.91 18.20
C LYS A 180 -12.43 -4.12 18.35
N LEU A 181 -11.94 -4.09 19.60
CA LEU A 181 -10.55 -4.40 19.92
C LEU A 181 -10.20 -5.84 19.58
N PHE A 182 -11.10 -6.79 19.87
CA PHE A 182 -10.93 -8.18 19.44
C PHE A 182 -10.66 -8.28 17.94
N TRP A 183 -11.47 -7.64 17.08
CA TRP A 183 -11.24 -7.66 15.64
C TRP A 183 -9.98 -6.87 15.21
N ALA A 184 -9.66 -5.77 15.89
CA ALA A 184 -8.42 -5.03 15.65
C ALA A 184 -7.15 -5.86 15.93
N VAL A 185 -7.24 -6.85 16.83
CA VAL A 185 -6.17 -7.81 17.11
C VAL A 185 -6.23 -9.02 16.18
N MET A 186 -7.42 -9.59 15.99
CA MET A 186 -7.59 -10.84 15.25
C MET A 186 -7.28 -10.70 13.77
N VAL A 187 -7.60 -9.58 13.13
CA VAL A 187 -7.30 -9.38 11.69
C VAL A 187 -5.79 -9.44 11.41
N PRO A 188 -4.93 -8.61 12.04
CA PRO A 188 -3.48 -8.71 11.83
C PRO A 188 -2.90 -10.04 12.31
N LEU A 189 -3.44 -10.65 13.39
CA LEU A 189 -3.00 -11.97 13.84
C LEU A 189 -3.27 -13.06 12.79
N VAL A 190 -4.46 -13.07 12.19
CA VAL A 190 -4.79 -14.02 11.12
C VAL A 190 -3.88 -13.81 9.92
N LEU A 191 -3.62 -12.55 9.52
CA LEU A 191 -2.67 -12.25 8.43
C LEU A 191 -1.25 -12.75 8.76
N ALA A 192 -0.79 -12.58 10.01
CA ALA A 192 0.49 -13.10 10.48
C ALA A 192 0.56 -14.63 10.42
N VAL A 193 -0.51 -15.32 10.86
CA VAL A 193 -0.59 -16.79 10.78
C VAL A 193 -0.59 -17.26 9.33
N VAL A 194 -1.39 -16.64 8.46
CA VAL A 194 -1.42 -16.97 7.03
C VAL A 194 -0.04 -16.74 6.41
N TYR A 195 0.62 -15.64 6.74
CA TYR A 195 1.97 -15.35 6.28
C TYR A 195 2.97 -16.44 6.67
N VAL A 196 2.95 -16.87 7.93
CA VAL A 196 3.81 -17.96 8.42
C VAL A 196 3.51 -19.27 7.69
N ILE A 197 2.23 -19.62 7.52
CA ILE A 197 1.81 -20.82 6.78
C ILE A 197 2.31 -20.78 5.33
N VAL A 198 2.11 -19.65 4.64
CA VAL A 198 2.59 -19.45 3.26
C VAL A 198 4.10 -19.63 3.18
N ARG A 199 4.85 -19.06 4.14
CA ARG A 199 6.31 -19.21 4.20
C ARG A 199 6.74 -20.66 4.45
N LEU A 200 6.03 -21.40 5.31
CA LEU A 200 6.30 -22.82 5.57
C LEU A 200 6.02 -23.69 4.34
N ILE A 201 4.97 -23.39 3.58
CA ILE A 201 4.59 -24.14 2.36
C ILE A 201 5.59 -23.86 1.22
N ILE A 202 5.95 -22.59 1.02
CA ILE A 202 6.82 -22.18 -0.09
C ILE A 202 8.31 -22.46 0.22
N GLY A 203 8.68 -22.49 1.49
CA GLY A 203 10.06 -22.73 1.92
C GLY A 203 10.95 -21.49 1.85
N ALA A 204 12.26 -21.68 2.01
CA ALA A 204 13.25 -20.59 1.98
C ALA A 204 13.37 -19.96 0.57
N PRO A 205 13.76 -18.67 0.46
CA PRO A 205 14.05 -18.05 -0.83
C PRO A 205 15.10 -18.84 -1.62
N ASN A 206 14.87 -18.99 -2.92
CA ASN A 206 15.81 -19.68 -3.80
C ASN A 206 17.01 -18.77 -4.09
N THR A 207 18.17 -19.09 -3.53
CA THR A 207 19.42 -18.34 -3.72
C THR A 207 20.25 -18.82 -4.91
N ALA A 208 19.79 -19.84 -5.65
CA ALA A 208 20.47 -20.36 -6.84
C ALA A 208 20.08 -19.62 -8.15
N VAL A 209 19.28 -18.55 -8.06
CA VAL A 209 18.88 -17.73 -9.21
C VAL A 209 19.94 -16.67 -9.53
N ALA A 210 20.09 -16.31 -10.81
CA ALA A 210 21.11 -15.37 -11.27
C ALA A 210 21.04 -13.98 -10.60
N TRP A 211 19.86 -13.58 -10.14
CA TRP A 211 19.60 -12.31 -9.47
C TRP A 211 19.55 -12.40 -7.94
N ALA A 212 19.97 -13.54 -7.36
CA ALA A 212 19.91 -13.75 -5.91
C ALA A 212 20.71 -12.70 -5.13
N ALA A 213 21.81 -12.19 -5.70
CA ALA A 213 22.65 -11.15 -5.11
C ALA A 213 21.94 -9.80 -4.95
N TYR A 214 20.82 -9.57 -5.66
CA TYR A 214 20.03 -8.35 -5.57
C TYR A 214 18.87 -8.44 -4.57
N ILE A 215 18.64 -9.61 -3.97
CA ILE A 215 17.61 -9.80 -2.95
C ILE A 215 18.11 -9.13 -1.65
N PRO A 216 17.38 -8.13 -1.09
CA PRO A 216 17.78 -7.51 0.17
C PRO A 216 17.81 -8.51 1.33
N ASP A 217 18.78 -8.40 2.25
CA ASP A 217 18.92 -9.30 3.40
C ASP A 217 17.65 -9.34 4.28
N ALA A 218 16.98 -8.20 4.44
CA ALA A 218 15.71 -8.10 5.16
C ALA A 218 14.62 -9.03 4.57
N GLU A 219 14.64 -9.26 3.26
CA GLU A 219 13.68 -10.12 2.55
C GLU A 219 14.01 -11.60 2.68
N LEU A 220 15.28 -11.95 2.88
CA LEU A 220 15.69 -13.33 3.15
C LEU A 220 15.15 -13.79 4.51
N ASN A 221 15.22 -12.89 5.49
CA ASN A 221 14.65 -13.11 6.82
C ASN A 221 13.13 -12.99 6.84
N GLY A 222 12.56 -12.08 6.03
CA GLY A 222 11.12 -11.92 5.80
C GLY A 222 10.28 -11.61 7.04
N LEU A 223 10.90 -11.32 8.18
CA LEU A 223 10.20 -11.03 9.43
C LEU A 223 9.94 -9.54 9.60
N GLU A 224 10.84 -8.69 9.10
CA GLU A 224 10.78 -7.24 9.31
C GLU A 224 9.56 -6.61 8.62
N GLY A 225 9.40 -6.81 7.31
CA GLY A 225 8.25 -6.28 6.56
C GLY A 225 6.90 -6.78 7.13
N MET A 226 6.86 -8.04 7.56
CA MET A 226 5.69 -8.62 8.21
C MET A 226 5.38 -7.97 9.56
N ALA A 227 6.39 -7.85 10.42
CA ALA A 227 6.25 -7.25 11.74
C ALA A 227 5.82 -5.78 11.64
N THR A 228 6.42 -5.02 10.71
CA THR A 228 6.08 -3.61 10.47
C THR A 228 4.64 -3.46 9.97
N ALA A 229 4.25 -4.16 8.90
CA ALA A 229 2.90 -4.00 8.33
C ALA A 229 1.80 -4.47 9.30
N PHE A 230 1.94 -5.66 9.89
CA PHE A 230 0.92 -6.21 10.80
C PHE A 230 0.92 -5.54 12.17
N GLY A 231 2.10 -5.16 12.67
CA GLY A 231 2.23 -4.37 13.90
C GLY A 231 1.62 -2.97 13.74
N THR A 232 1.80 -2.33 12.59
CA THR A 232 1.18 -1.03 12.29
C THR A 232 -0.34 -1.15 12.19
N LEU A 233 -0.84 -2.17 11.49
CA LEU A 233 -2.28 -2.47 11.41
C LEU A 233 -2.89 -2.73 12.80
N LEU A 234 -2.19 -3.49 13.65
CA LEU A 234 -2.58 -3.75 15.04
C LEU A 234 -2.62 -2.47 15.88
N GLY A 235 -1.52 -1.72 15.90
CA GLY A 235 -1.35 -0.51 16.71
C GLY A 235 -2.35 0.58 16.33
N LEU A 236 -2.47 0.91 15.04
CA LEU A 236 -3.46 1.87 14.55
C LEU A 236 -4.88 1.34 14.74
N GLY A 237 -5.09 0.04 14.56
CA GLY A 237 -6.39 -0.60 14.80
C GLY A 237 -6.87 -0.42 16.24
N ILE A 238 -6.01 -0.65 17.23
CA ILE A 238 -6.29 -0.41 18.64
C ILE A 238 -6.46 1.10 18.89
N GLY A 239 -5.51 1.92 18.43
CA GLY A 239 -5.47 3.36 18.65
C GLY A 239 -6.74 4.07 18.18
N ILE A 240 -7.22 3.78 16.97
CA ILE A 240 -8.45 4.36 16.42
C ILE A 240 -9.68 3.95 17.24
N ASN A 241 -9.75 2.71 17.74
CA ASN A 241 -10.89 2.26 18.54
C ASN A 241 -10.87 2.85 19.96
N LEU A 242 -9.69 3.03 20.55
CA LEU A 242 -9.52 3.73 21.83
C LEU A 242 -9.85 5.21 21.69
N GLU A 243 -9.36 5.86 20.63
CA GLU A 243 -9.68 7.25 20.31
C GLU A 243 -11.20 7.42 20.20
N ALA A 244 -11.88 6.58 19.41
CA ALA A 244 -13.33 6.69 19.19
C ALA A 244 -14.17 6.46 20.45
N SER A 245 -13.62 5.83 21.49
CA SER A 245 -14.34 5.52 22.73
C SER A 245 -13.96 6.41 23.92
N ARG A 246 -12.71 6.88 23.99
CA ARG A 246 -12.16 7.62 25.13
C ARG A 246 -11.95 9.09 24.79
N THR A 247 -11.16 9.38 23.76
CA THR A 247 -10.74 10.75 23.42
C THR A 247 -11.80 11.52 22.65
N ARG A 248 -12.39 10.90 21.60
CA ARG A 248 -13.45 11.46 20.76
C ARG A 248 -13.15 12.88 20.26
N PHE A 249 -11.93 13.10 19.76
CA PHE A 249 -11.53 14.43 19.28
C PHE A 249 -12.39 14.86 18.09
N MET A 250 -12.61 16.17 17.95
CA MET A 250 -13.34 16.79 16.83
C MET A 250 -12.36 17.30 15.77
N VAL A 251 -12.74 17.18 14.49
CA VAL A 251 -11.93 17.68 13.37
C VAL A 251 -12.19 19.16 13.07
N ASP A 252 -13.31 19.70 13.56
CA ASP A 252 -13.78 21.05 13.29
C ASP A 252 -12.87 22.14 13.90
N GLY A 253 -13.16 23.38 13.51
CA GLY A 253 -12.41 24.57 13.90
C GLY A 253 -11.84 25.34 12.70
N PRO A 254 -11.38 26.58 12.93
CA PRO A 254 -10.71 27.41 11.92
C PRO A 254 -9.42 26.76 11.40
N ILE A 255 -8.99 27.17 10.21
CA ILE A 255 -7.84 26.59 9.49
C ILE A 255 -6.57 26.58 10.35
N TRP A 256 -6.30 27.63 11.14
CA TRP A 256 -5.12 27.70 11.99
C TRP A 256 -5.11 26.63 13.09
N GLN A 257 -6.27 26.27 13.66
CA GLN A 257 -6.36 25.19 14.65
C GLN A 257 -6.10 23.83 14.01
N ARG A 258 -6.61 23.63 12.79
CA ARG A 258 -6.37 22.41 12.01
C ARG A 258 -4.89 22.29 11.63
N ALA A 259 -4.26 23.39 11.20
CA ALA A 259 -2.84 23.43 10.87
C ALA A 259 -1.97 23.13 12.10
N LEU A 260 -2.25 23.77 13.24
CA LEU A 260 -1.54 23.53 14.50
C LEU A 260 -1.67 22.07 14.96
N ARG A 261 -2.89 21.51 14.93
CA ARG A 261 -3.14 20.10 15.28
C ARG A 261 -2.34 19.16 14.39
N TYR A 262 -2.31 19.43 13.09
CA TYR A 262 -1.58 18.62 12.13
C TYR A 262 -0.07 18.66 12.36
N LEU A 263 0.51 19.86 12.49
CA LEU A 263 1.94 20.05 12.73
C LEU A 263 2.38 19.43 14.07
N LEU A 264 1.59 19.61 15.12
CA LEU A 264 1.86 18.99 16.43
C LEU A 264 1.78 17.46 16.33
N GLY A 265 0.76 16.92 15.66
CA GLY A 265 0.60 15.48 15.48
C GLY A 265 1.75 14.86 14.68
N LEU A 266 2.21 15.53 13.61
CA LEU A 266 3.39 15.12 12.87
C LEU A 266 4.65 15.19 13.72
N ALA A 267 4.89 16.30 14.44
CA ALA A 267 6.06 16.44 15.30
C ALA A 267 6.14 15.33 16.36
N VAL A 268 5.01 15.00 16.99
CA VAL A 268 4.92 13.88 17.95
C VAL A 268 5.17 12.54 17.27
N THR A 269 4.60 12.31 16.08
CA THR A 269 4.81 11.06 15.34
C THR A 269 6.27 10.87 14.97
N VAL A 270 6.93 11.92 14.47
CA VAL A 270 8.36 11.91 14.15
C VAL A 270 9.19 11.70 15.40
N ALA A 271 8.87 12.36 16.52
CA ALA A 271 9.60 12.19 17.79
C ALA A 271 9.47 10.79 18.40
N ILE A 272 8.40 10.06 18.11
CA ILE A 272 8.23 8.65 18.52
C ILE A 272 9.02 7.71 17.60
N TYR A 273 9.22 8.09 16.34
CA TYR A 273 9.86 7.27 15.32
C TYR A 273 11.39 7.49 15.23
N ALA A 274 11.87 8.66 15.63
CA ALA A 274 13.29 9.03 15.66
C ALA A 274 14.04 8.39 16.84
#